data_AF-A0A855EPF4-F1
#
_entry.id   AF-A0A855EPF4-F1
#
_cell.length_a   1.000
_cell.length_b   1.000
_cell.length_c   1.000
_cell.angle_alpha   90.00
_cell.angle_beta   90.00
_cell.angle_gamma   90.00
#
_symmetry.space_group_name_H-M   'P 1'
#
loop_
_entity.id
_entity.type
_entity.pdbx_description
1 polymer ?
#
loop_
_entity_poly.entity_id
_entity_poly.type
_entity_poly.pdbx_seq_one_letter_code
_entity_poly.pdbx_strand_id
1 'polypeptide(L)'
;MNQDYLHELMNTLVSAARVSLEPLDSHFIASGDAAFKDDYLTLLAALLLENGALNDAQQRLLLLLLPSIGPAFPLPHYLQQAGKLDAVALTHVVQSVRGVKQAGLALLFDFAVLQRLAGPLTPRHVERLSWLAKLTEVTEEQILQINFWSTRLLGMKTSSKLFSSIEKQVYIANVETKQFSESTSQKNYFYRTNPQLNQFLKRGKYSFYYQLPLTPSWHMFGQRSICRSVTLSQSGFVTKIVMNEDKSKTEEYGKKGEAIFSFIALPSAFNAWNSYFAENAS
;
A
#
# COMPACT_ATOMS: atom_id res chain seq x y z
N MET A 1 -18.26 -25.28 -30.42
CA MET A 1 -17.32 -24.25 -29.95
C MET A 1 -17.35 -24.31 -28.43
N ASN A 2 -16.25 -24.66 -27.79
CA ASN A 2 -16.27 -25.10 -26.39
C ASN A 2 -16.50 -23.90 -25.45
N GLN A 3 -17.41 -24.03 -24.50
CA GLN A 3 -17.81 -22.94 -23.60
C GLN A 3 -16.63 -22.48 -22.71
N ASP A 4 -15.74 -23.41 -22.38
CA ASP A 4 -14.48 -23.16 -21.67
C ASP A 4 -13.52 -22.28 -22.47
N TYR A 5 -13.45 -22.47 -23.79
CA TYR A 5 -12.59 -21.67 -24.68
C TYR A 5 -13.05 -20.21 -24.76
N LEU A 6 -14.37 -19.98 -24.83
CA LEU A 6 -14.92 -18.62 -24.80
C LEU A 6 -14.69 -17.94 -23.45
N HIS A 7 -14.78 -18.69 -22.35
CA HIS A 7 -14.52 -18.16 -21.02
C HIS A 7 -13.04 -17.77 -20.84
N GLU A 8 -12.12 -18.62 -21.28
CA GLU A 8 -10.67 -18.38 -21.22
C GLU A 8 -10.24 -17.21 -22.12
N LEU A 9 -10.81 -17.11 -23.33
CA LEU A 9 -10.60 -15.99 -24.25
C LEU A 9 -11.08 -14.67 -23.63
N MET A 10 -12.29 -14.67 -23.05
CA MET A 10 -12.85 -13.47 -22.42
C MET A 10 -12.05 -13.04 -21.19
N ASN A 11 -11.59 -13.98 -20.36
CA ASN A 11 -10.70 -13.69 -19.23
C ASN A 11 -9.37 -13.07 -19.69
N THR A 12 -8.82 -13.55 -20.79
CA THR A 12 -7.58 -13.03 -21.38
C THR A 12 -7.78 -11.60 -21.92
N LEU A 13 -8.88 -11.37 -22.66
CA LEU A 13 -9.22 -10.04 -23.19
C LEU A 13 -9.49 -9.02 -22.07
N VAL A 14 -10.22 -9.42 -21.03
CA VAL A 14 -10.47 -8.55 -19.86
C VAL A 14 -9.18 -8.23 -19.13
N SER A 15 -8.29 -9.22 -18.93
CA SER A 15 -6.99 -8.99 -18.29
C SER A 15 -6.13 -8.01 -19.09
N ALA A 16 -6.07 -8.16 -20.43
CA ALA A 16 -5.34 -7.26 -21.32
C ALA A 16 -5.96 -5.84 -21.35
N ALA A 17 -7.29 -5.74 -21.37
CA ALA A 17 -8.00 -4.48 -21.30
C ALA A 17 -7.72 -3.76 -19.97
N ARG A 18 -7.70 -4.49 -18.85
CA ARG A 18 -7.43 -3.93 -17.53
C ARG A 18 -6.06 -3.28 -17.43
N VAL A 19 -5.02 -3.89 -18.01
CA VAL A 19 -3.67 -3.27 -18.05
C VAL A 19 -3.70 -1.88 -18.70
N SER A 20 -4.56 -1.69 -19.71
CA SER A 20 -4.72 -0.41 -20.41
C SER A 20 -5.68 0.57 -19.73
N LEU A 21 -6.71 0.06 -19.05
CA LEU A 21 -7.80 0.86 -18.45
C LEU A 21 -7.52 1.27 -17.00
N GLU A 22 -6.80 0.42 -16.26
CA GLU A 22 -6.47 0.59 -14.84
C GLU A 22 -4.97 0.31 -14.63
N PRO A 23 -4.07 1.15 -15.18
CA PRO A 23 -2.63 0.95 -14.98
C PRO A 23 -2.26 1.14 -13.51
N LEU A 24 -1.30 0.34 -13.04
CA LEU A 24 -0.69 0.55 -11.73
C LEU A 24 0.03 1.90 -11.68
N ASP A 25 0.14 2.44 -10.47
CA ASP A 25 1.01 3.60 -10.21
C ASP A 25 2.46 3.26 -10.56
N SER A 26 3.29 4.27 -10.84
CA SER A 26 4.71 4.04 -11.15
C SER A 26 5.41 3.28 -10.02
N HIS A 27 6.04 2.15 -10.37
CA HIS A 27 6.71 1.30 -9.40
C HIS A 27 7.94 1.98 -8.79
N PHE A 28 8.29 1.60 -7.56
CA PHE A 28 9.44 2.14 -6.84
C PHE A 28 10.72 2.13 -7.68
N ILE A 29 11.00 1.02 -8.36
CA ILE A 29 12.21 0.84 -9.19
C ILE A 29 12.11 1.46 -10.59
N ALA A 30 11.00 2.10 -10.96
CA ALA A 30 10.81 2.63 -12.32
C ALA A 30 11.81 3.73 -12.71
N SER A 31 12.35 4.43 -11.71
CA SER A 31 13.39 5.46 -11.89
C SER A 31 14.81 4.89 -12.00
N GLY A 32 15.00 3.60 -11.76
CA GLY A 32 16.30 2.93 -11.88
C GLY A 32 16.74 2.78 -13.34
N ASP A 33 18.03 2.51 -13.54
CA ASP A 33 18.57 2.23 -14.86
C ASP A 33 18.09 0.86 -15.39
N ALA A 34 18.34 0.60 -16.68
CA ALA A 34 17.88 -0.61 -17.34
C ALA A 34 18.51 -1.88 -16.74
N ALA A 35 19.80 -1.85 -16.40
CA ALA A 35 20.51 -2.99 -15.85
C ALA A 35 19.94 -3.40 -14.49
N PHE A 36 19.67 -2.43 -13.61
CA PHE A 36 19.05 -2.66 -12.32
C PHE A 36 17.61 -3.19 -12.44
N LYS A 37 16.81 -2.66 -13.37
CA LYS A 37 15.46 -3.18 -13.64
C LYS A 37 15.51 -4.63 -14.10
N ASP A 38 16.46 -4.95 -14.98
CA ASP A 38 16.64 -6.31 -15.49
C ASP A 38 17.09 -7.27 -14.37
N ASP A 39 18.04 -6.86 -13.53
CA ASP A 39 18.46 -7.63 -12.36
C ASP A 39 17.29 -7.87 -11.40
N TYR A 40 16.52 -6.83 -11.06
CA TYR A 40 15.36 -6.92 -10.17
C TYR A 40 14.31 -7.89 -10.69
N LEU A 41 13.93 -7.76 -11.97
CA LEU A 41 12.91 -8.60 -12.59
C LEU A 41 13.39 -10.04 -12.78
N THR A 42 14.68 -10.23 -13.07
CA THR A 42 15.32 -11.55 -13.13
C THR A 42 15.30 -12.23 -11.76
N LEU A 43 15.60 -11.49 -10.69
CA LEU A 43 15.52 -12.02 -9.33
C LEU A 43 14.09 -12.41 -8.98
N LEU A 44 13.12 -11.50 -9.22
CA LEU A 44 11.71 -11.77 -8.94
C LEU A 44 11.23 -13.02 -9.69
N ALA A 45 11.55 -13.15 -10.96
CA ALA A 45 11.25 -14.33 -11.77
C ALA A 45 11.88 -15.61 -11.19
N ALA A 46 13.15 -15.56 -10.79
CA ALA A 46 13.85 -16.71 -10.20
C ALA A 46 13.21 -17.18 -8.89
N LEU A 47 12.74 -16.24 -8.07
CA LEU A 47 12.02 -16.56 -6.84
C LEU A 47 10.68 -17.25 -7.12
N LEU A 48 9.96 -16.81 -8.15
CA LEU A 48 8.65 -17.36 -8.49
C LEU A 48 8.73 -18.74 -9.15
N LEU A 49 9.76 -18.98 -9.97
CA LEU A 49 9.96 -20.24 -10.70
C LEU A 49 10.41 -21.43 -9.82
N GLU A 50 10.61 -21.22 -8.52
CA GLU A 50 11.04 -22.27 -7.58
C GLU A 50 10.17 -23.54 -7.63
N ASN A 51 8.86 -23.38 -7.81
CA ASN A 51 7.90 -24.49 -7.83
C ASN A 51 7.59 -24.97 -9.25
N GLY A 52 8.39 -24.55 -10.24
CA GLY A 52 8.15 -24.82 -11.65
C GLY A 52 7.56 -23.61 -12.37
N ALA A 53 6.57 -23.83 -13.23
CA ALA A 53 5.97 -22.77 -14.02
C ALA A 53 5.11 -21.83 -13.18
N LEU A 54 5.01 -20.57 -13.61
CA LEU A 54 4.03 -19.62 -13.07
C LEU A 54 2.61 -20.11 -13.36
N ASN A 55 1.70 -19.94 -12.41
CA ASN A 55 0.28 -20.10 -12.70
C ASN A 55 -0.29 -18.84 -13.40
N ASP A 56 -1.48 -18.97 -13.97
CA ASP A 56 -2.13 -17.89 -14.73
C ASP A 56 -2.30 -16.60 -13.92
N ALA A 57 -2.61 -16.70 -12.63
CA ALA A 57 -2.81 -15.55 -11.77
C ALA A 57 -1.50 -14.78 -11.54
N GLN A 58 -0.40 -15.51 -11.30
CA GLN A 58 0.94 -14.94 -11.17
C GLN A 58 1.40 -14.29 -12.47
N GLN A 59 1.19 -14.96 -13.61
CA GLN A 59 1.56 -14.43 -14.92
C GLN A 59 0.78 -13.15 -15.24
N ARG A 60 -0.54 -13.13 -15.00
CA ARG A 60 -1.39 -11.94 -15.19
C ARG A 60 -0.95 -10.77 -14.32
N LEU A 61 -0.64 -11.03 -13.05
CA LEU A 61 -0.21 -9.96 -12.14
C LEU A 61 1.19 -9.42 -12.51
N LEU A 62 2.11 -10.29 -12.96
CA LEU A 62 3.40 -9.83 -13.49
C LEU A 62 3.24 -8.97 -14.75
N LEU A 63 2.33 -9.36 -15.66
CA LEU A 63 2.02 -8.56 -16.85
C LEU A 63 1.41 -7.19 -16.50
N LEU A 64 0.70 -7.08 -15.37
CA LEU A 64 0.22 -5.81 -14.85
C LEU A 64 1.36 -4.98 -14.22
N LEU A 65 2.31 -5.63 -13.55
CA LEU A 65 3.45 -4.98 -12.89
C LEU A 65 4.48 -4.43 -13.89
N LEU A 66 4.77 -5.13 -14.98
CA LEU A 66 5.81 -4.74 -15.93
C LEU A 66 5.65 -3.30 -16.47
N PRO A 67 4.47 -2.86 -16.95
CA PRO A 67 4.27 -1.47 -17.38
C PRO A 67 4.61 -0.43 -16.31
N SER A 68 4.33 -0.73 -15.04
CA SER A 68 4.63 0.19 -13.93
C SER A 68 6.13 0.36 -13.65
N ILE A 69 6.95 -0.63 -14.02
CA ILE A 69 8.42 -0.61 -13.91
C ILE A 69 9.06 0.01 -15.16
N GLY A 70 8.45 -0.19 -16.34
CA GLY A 70 8.99 0.22 -17.63
C GLY A 70 10.33 -0.46 -17.98
N PRO A 71 10.38 -1.81 -18.04
CA PRO A 71 11.54 -2.57 -18.48
C PRO A 71 11.76 -2.52 -19.99
N ALA A 72 12.97 -2.88 -20.44
CA ALA A 72 13.32 -2.98 -21.85
C ALA A 72 12.77 -4.26 -22.51
N PHE A 73 12.58 -5.33 -21.74
CA PHE A 73 12.23 -6.65 -22.26
C PHE A 73 10.86 -7.14 -21.77
N PRO A 74 10.18 -8.04 -22.50
CA PRO A 74 8.93 -8.65 -22.07
C PRO A 74 9.15 -9.78 -21.05
N LEU A 75 8.09 -10.19 -20.34
CA LEU A 75 8.12 -11.23 -19.30
C LEU A 75 8.92 -12.51 -19.68
N PRO A 76 8.78 -13.10 -20.89
CA PRO A 76 9.50 -14.32 -21.23
C PRO A 76 11.03 -14.20 -21.15
N HIS A 77 11.57 -13.00 -21.37
CA HIS A 77 13.00 -12.73 -21.23
C HIS A 77 13.48 -12.98 -19.80
N TYR A 78 12.78 -12.41 -18.82
CA TYR A 78 13.13 -12.54 -17.40
C TYR A 78 12.95 -13.97 -16.88
N LEU A 79 11.92 -14.68 -17.35
CA LEU A 79 11.75 -16.10 -17.03
C LEU A 79 12.90 -16.96 -17.59
N GLN A 80 13.36 -16.66 -18.81
CA GLN A 80 14.48 -17.34 -19.42
C GLN A 80 15.80 -17.03 -18.70
N GLN A 81 16.04 -15.77 -18.31
CA GLN A 81 17.23 -15.38 -17.56
C GLN A 81 17.25 -16.03 -16.18
N ALA A 82 16.12 -16.02 -15.47
CA ALA A 82 15.97 -16.70 -14.20
C ALA A 82 16.33 -18.20 -14.27
N GLY A 83 15.88 -18.89 -15.32
CA GLY A 83 16.21 -20.31 -15.53
C GLY A 83 17.69 -20.59 -15.86
N LYS A 84 18.48 -19.56 -16.14
CA LYS A 84 19.92 -19.65 -16.46
C LYS A 84 20.83 -19.11 -15.36
N LEU A 85 20.27 -18.63 -14.25
CA LEU A 85 21.08 -18.08 -13.16
C LEU A 85 21.96 -19.16 -12.54
N ASP A 86 23.27 -18.95 -12.59
CA ASP A 86 24.23 -19.67 -11.77
C ASP A 86 24.50 -18.90 -10.45
N ALA A 87 25.35 -19.46 -9.58
CA ALA A 87 25.68 -18.86 -8.30
C ALA A 87 26.36 -17.47 -8.43
N VAL A 88 27.14 -17.25 -9.48
CA VAL A 88 27.86 -15.99 -9.71
C VAL A 88 26.89 -14.91 -10.17
N ALA A 89 26.05 -15.23 -11.16
CA ALA A 89 25.00 -14.34 -11.66
C ALA A 89 23.98 -14.01 -10.56
N LEU A 90 23.56 -14.99 -9.77
CA LEU A 90 22.65 -14.74 -8.64
C LEU A 90 23.27 -13.80 -7.60
N THR A 91 24.56 -13.96 -7.30
CA THR A 91 25.27 -13.07 -6.37
C THR A 91 25.29 -11.64 -6.88
N HIS A 92 25.59 -11.45 -8.18
CA HIS A 92 25.55 -10.13 -8.82
C HIS A 92 24.16 -9.49 -8.71
N VAL A 93 23.11 -10.21 -9.12
CA VAL A 93 21.74 -9.73 -9.10
C VAL A 93 21.27 -9.35 -7.70
N VAL A 94 21.61 -10.17 -6.69
CA VAL A 94 21.29 -9.87 -5.28
C VAL A 94 22.04 -8.62 -4.79
N GLN A 95 23.31 -8.45 -5.17
CA GLN A 95 24.09 -7.26 -4.82
C GLN A 95 23.53 -6.00 -5.47
N SER A 96 23.10 -6.08 -6.73
CA SER A 96 22.43 -5.00 -7.46
C SER A 96 21.17 -4.53 -6.73
N VAL A 97 20.31 -5.48 -6.31
CA VAL A 97 19.11 -5.17 -5.52
C VAL A 97 19.44 -4.61 -4.14
N ARG A 98 20.44 -5.17 -3.45
CA ARG A 98 20.87 -4.67 -2.13
C ARG A 98 21.43 -3.25 -2.22
N GLY A 99 22.10 -2.90 -3.32
CA GLY A 99 22.73 -1.58 -3.52
C GLY A 99 21.73 -0.42 -3.58
N VAL A 100 20.46 -0.69 -3.90
CA VAL A 100 19.41 0.33 -3.97
C VAL A 100 18.54 0.29 -2.71
N LYS A 101 18.55 1.39 -1.95
CA LYS A 101 17.75 1.54 -0.73
C LYS A 101 16.29 1.20 -0.99
N GLN A 102 15.69 0.37 -0.12
CA GLN A 102 14.30 -0.13 -0.21
C GLN A 102 13.96 -1.03 -1.42
N ALA A 103 14.87 -1.32 -2.34
CA ALA A 103 14.58 -2.22 -3.45
C ALA A 103 14.34 -3.66 -2.97
N GLY A 104 15.10 -4.14 -1.98
CA GLY A 104 14.82 -5.42 -1.31
C GLY A 104 13.42 -5.48 -0.69
N LEU A 105 12.99 -4.39 -0.06
CA LEU A 105 11.65 -4.29 0.52
C LEU A 105 10.56 -4.37 -0.56
N ALA A 106 10.73 -3.67 -1.68
CA ALA A 106 9.83 -3.75 -2.83
C ALA A 106 9.77 -5.18 -3.40
N LEU A 107 10.95 -5.80 -3.62
CA LEU A 107 11.07 -7.15 -4.18
C LEU A 107 10.32 -8.18 -3.33
N LEU A 108 10.56 -8.16 -2.02
CA LEU A 108 9.92 -9.10 -1.10
C LEU A 108 8.42 -8.86 -1.01
N PHE A 109 7.96 -7.62 -1.17
CA PHE A 109 6.53 -7.31 -1.25
C PHE A 109 5.89 -7.84 -2.52
N ASP A 110 6.46 -7.58 -3.69
CA ASP A 110 5.94 -8.09 -4.97
C ASP A 110 5.89 -9.61 -4.96
N PHE A 111 6.97 -10.26 -4.50
CA PHE A 111 7.00 -11.71 -4.32
C PHE A 111 5.93 -12.19 -3.34
N ALA A 112 5.76 -11.52 -2.20
CA ALA A 112 4.77 -11.85 -1.18
C ALA A 112 3.33 -11.77 -1.71
N VAL A 113 3.02 -10.81 -2.58
CA VAL A 113 1.72 -10.68 -3.25
C VAL A 113 1.55 -11.80 -4.26
N LEU A 114 2.53 -11.98 -5.15
CA LEU A 114 2.49 -12.96 -6.24
C LEU A 114 2.40 -14.41 -5.73
N GLN A 115 3.16 -14.76 -4.69
CA GLN A 115 3.10 -16.11 -4.14
C GLN A 115 1.78 -16.41 -3.43
N ARG A 116 1.19 -15.41 -2.76
CA ARG A 116 -0.09 -15.59 -2.07
C ARG A 116 -1.27 -15.80 -3.03
N LEU A 117 -1.15 -15.40 -4.30
CA LEU A 117 -2.13 -15.75 -5.33
C LEU A 117 -2.16 -17.25 -5.62
N ALA A 118 -1.02 -17.95 -5.47
CA ALA A 118 -0.95 -19.40 -5.66
C ALA A 118 -1.46 -20.18 -4.43
N GLY A 119 -1.60 -19.53 -3.29
CA GLY A 119 -2.03 -20.12 -2.03
C GLY A 119 -1.20 -19.63 -0.83
N PRO A 120 -1.37 -20.22 0.36
CA PRO A 120 -0.59 -19.87 1.54
C PRO A 120 0.91 -20.04 1.31
N LEU A 121 1.73 -19.19 1.95
CA LEU A 121 3.18 -19.35 1.91
C LEU A 121 3.59 -20.67 2.57
N THR A 122 4.33 -21.50 1.84
CA THR A 122 4.88 -22.76 2.36
C THR A 122 6.08 -22.46 3.29
N PRO A 123 6.48 -23.40 4.18
CA PRO A 123 7.67 -23.23 5.02
C PRO A 123 8.93 -22.90 4.20
N ARG A 124 9.07 -23.48 3.00
CA ARG A 124 10.18 -23.23 2.08
C ARG A 124 10.18 -21.79 1.57
N HIS A 125 9.02 -21.23 1.23
CA HIS A 125 8.90 -19.81 0.87
C HIS A 125 9.28 -18.90 2.04
N VAL A 126 8.84 -19.23 3.25
CA VAL A 126 9.14 -18.45 4.45
C VAL A 126 10.63 -18.45 4.76
N GLU A 127 11.29 -19.62 4.65
CA GLU A 127 12.73 -19.73 4.82
C GLU A 127 13.47 -18.83 3.83
N ARG A 128 13.18 -18.95 2.53
CA ARG A 128 13.85 -18.14 1.49
C ARG A 128 13.60 -16.65 1.63
N LEU A 129 12.37 -16.26 1.94
CA LEU A 129 12.04 -14.87 2.28
C LEU A 129 12.92 -14.36 3.42
N SER A 130 13.15 -15.19 4.44
CA SER A 130 14.00 -14.85 5.58
C SER A 130 15.47 -14.69 5.16
N TRP A 131 15.97 -15.56 4.27
CA TRP A 131 17.33 -15.43 3.72
C TRP A 131 17.49 -14.17 2.89
N LEU A 132 16.56 -13.89 1.98
CA LEU A 132 16.60 -12.70 1.12
C LEU A 132 16.40 -11.42 1.92
N ALA A 133 15.54 -11.42 2.94
CA ALA A 133 15.40 -10.30 3.86
C ALA A 133 16.73 -9.97 4.53
N LYS A 134 17.47 -10.99 4.99
CA LYS A 134 18.82 -10.79 5.54
C LYS A 134 19.80 -10.23 4.50
N LEU A 135 19.82 -10.79 3.29
CA LEU A 135 20.73 -10.38 2.22
C LEU A 135 20.45 -8.96 1.71
N THR A 136 19.19 -8.54 1.73
CA THR A 136 18.74 -7.22 1.27
C THR A 136 18.51 -6.23 2.41
N GLU A 137 18.94 -6.59 3.62
CA GLU A 137 18.88 -5.75 4.84
C GLU A 137 17.46 -5.28 5.20
N VAL A 138 16.46 -6.09 4.89
CA VAL A 138 15.06 -5.85 5.25
C VAL A 138 14.85 -6.22 6.72
N THR A 139 14.37 -5.26 7.50
CA THR A 139 14.20 -5.40 8.95
C THR A 139 12.94 -6.19 9.31
N GLU A 140 12.85 -6.68 10.55
CA GLU A 140 11.65 -7.35 11.05
C GLU A 140 10.40 -6.46 10.99
N GLU A 141 10.53 -5.16 11.29
CA GLU A 141 9.45 -4.17 11.14
C GLU A 141 8.95 -4.13 9.68
N GLN A 142 9.87 -4.14 8.72
CA GLN A 142 9.53 -4.13 7.30
C GLN A 142 8.92 -5.44 6.83
N ILE A 143 9.34 -6.59 7.38
CA ILE A 143 8.70 -7.88 7.14
C ILE A 143 7.25 -7.87 7.64
N LEU A 144 6.99 -7.28 8.82
CA LEU A 144 5.63 -7.10 9.32
C LEU A 144 4.80 -6.18 8.41
N GLN A 145 5.40 -5.11 7.87
CA GLN A 145 4.75 -4.25 6.87
C GLN A 145 4.42 -5.02 5.59
N ILE A 146 5.33 -5.85 5.08
CA ILE A 146 5.09 -6.72 3.91
C ILE A 146 3.88 -7.61 4.17
N ASN A 147 3.84 -8.29 5.32
CA ASN A 147 2.74 -9.17 5.68
C ASN A 147 1.41 -8.42 5.82
N PHE A 148 1.40 -7.27 6.51
CA PHE A 148 0.20 -6.46 6.65
C PHE A 148 -0.36 -6.00 5.29
N TRP A 149 0.48 -5.39 4.47
CA TRP A 149 0.03 -4.81 3.20
C TRP A 149 -0.30 -5.85 2.14
N SER A 150 0.43 -6.96 2.07
CA SER A 150 0.15 -8.02 1.08
C SER A 150 -1.15 -8.76 1.40
N THR A 151 -1.39 -9.09 2.67
CA THR A 151 -2.67 -9.70 3.08
C THR A 151 -3.85 -8.76 2.85
N ARG A 152 -3.66 -7.46 3.15
CA ARG A 152 -4.68 -6.44 2.91
C ARG A 152 -5.00 -6.25 1.43
N LEU A 153 -3.98 -6.19 0.57
CA LEU A 153 -4.15 -6.06 -0.89
C LEU A 153 -4.98 -7.20 -1.45
N LEU A 154 -4.79 -8.41 -0.90
CA LEU A 154 -5.48 -9.63 -1.31
C LEU A 154 -6.81 -9.85 -0.58
N GLY A 155 -7.29 -8.89 0.22
CA GLY A 155 -8.56 -9.00 0.94
C GLY A 155 -8.57 -10.07 2.05
N MET A 156 -7.40 -10.55 2.48
CA MET A 156 -7.29 -11.57 3.50
C MET A 156 -7.59 -10.97 4.89
N LYS A 157 -8.42 -11.65 5.68
CA LYS A 157 -8.71 -11.25 7.06
C LYS A 157 -7.48 -11.46 7.93
N THR A 158 -7.00 -10.39 8.57
CA THR A 158 -5.91 -10.45 9.55
C THR A 158 -6.28 -9.74 10.84
N SER A 159 -5.73 -10.22 11.96
CA SER A 159 -5.94 -9.59 13.26
C SER A 159 -5.04 -8.36 13.40
N SER A 160 -5.62 -7.18 13.63
CA SER A 160 -4.88 -5.93 13.82
C SER A 160 -3.88 -6.01 14.99
N LYS A 161 -4.14 -6.85 16.00
CA LYS A 161 -3.23 -7.06 17.14
C LYS A 161 -1.85 -7.55 16.72
N LEU A 162 -1.77 -8.33 15.64
CA LEU A 162 -0.50 -8.88 15.12
C LEU A 162 0.42 -7.79 14.57
N PHE A 163 -0.11 -6.60 14.27
CA PHE A 163 0.62 -5.50 13.66
C PHE A 163 0.74 -4.28 14.58
N SER A 164 0.39 -4.44 15.86
CA SER A 164 0.43 -3.35 16.84
C SER A 164 1.83 -2.74 17.03
N SER A 165 2.90 -3.52 16.82
CA SER A 165 4.29 -3.05 16.91
C SER A 165 4.71 -2.10 15.80
N ILE A 166 4.01 -2.11 14.66
CA ILE A 166 4.30 -1.25 13.50
C ILE A 166 3.31 -0.07 13.38
N GLU A 167 2.37 0.04 14.31
CA GLU A 167 1.45 1.16 14.40
C GLU A 167 2.16 2.42 14.88
N LYS A 168 1.89 3.54 14.22
CA LYS A 168 2.36 4.86 14.62
C LYS A 168 1.16 5.71 15.01
N GLN A 169 1.31 6.47 16.09
CA GLN A 169 0.30 7.45 16.48
C GLN A 169 0.42 8.69 15.60
N VAL A 170 -0.72 9.18 15.12
CA VAL A 170 -0.82 10.45 14.41
C VAL A 170 -1.28 11.51 15.41
N TYR A 171 -0.50 12.57 15.52
CA TYR A 171 -0.71 13.64 16.48
C TYR A 171 -1.36 14.86 15.83
N ILE A 172 -2.18 15.55 16.61
CA ILE A 172 -2.84 16.79 16.21
C ILE A 172 -1.79 17.89 16.11
N ALA A 173 -1.71 18.52 14.94
CA ALA A 173 -0.77 19.61 14.70
C ALA A 173 -1.37 20.97 15.10
N ASN A 174 -2.68 21.13 14.97
CA ASN A 174 -3.37 22.38 15.26
C ASN A 174 -4.85 22.15 15.59
N VAL A 175 -5.41 22.99 16.46
CA VAL A 175 -6.83 23.02 16.82
C VAL A 175 -7.35 24.45 16.60
N GLU A 176 -8.38 24.58 15.79
CA GLU A 176 -9.02 25.87 15.48
C GLU A 176 -10.54 25.76 15.63
N THR A 177 -11.19 26.80 16.14
CA THR A 177 -12.66 26.92 16.09
C THR A 177 -13.05 27.78 14.90
N LYS A 178 -13.83 27.22 13.97
CA LYS A 178 -14.29 27.92 12.76
C LYS A 178 -15.79 28.14 12.81
N GLN A 179 -16.23 29.33 12.40
CA GLN A 179 -17.62 29.58 12.03
C GLN A 179 -17.78 29.31 10.55
N PHE A 180 -18.73 28.44 10.20
CA PHE A 180 -19.15 28.22 8.83
C PHE A 180 -20.48 28.93 8.59
N SER A 181 -20.51 29.81 7.59
CA SER A 181 -21.79 30.24 6.99
C SER A 181 -22.25 29.17 6.01
N GLU A 182 -23.56 28.93 5.93
CA GLU A 182 -24.19 27.92 5.05
C GLU A 182 -23.76 28.04 3.57
N SER A 183 -23.30 29.22 3.15
CA SER A 183 -22.82 29.54 1.80
C SER A 183 -21.40 29.06 1.45
N THR A 184 -20.57 28.63 2.39
CA THR A 184 -19.16 28.20 2.14
C THR A 184 -19.01 26.68 1.94
N SER A 185 -20.08 26.01 1.52
CA SER A 185 -20.11 24.56 1.30
C SER A 185 -19.54 24.15 -0.06
N GLN A 186 -18.37 24.66 -0.47
CA GLN A 186 -17.77 24.26 -1.75
C GLN A 186 -16.26 23.96 -1.69
N LYS A 187 -16.01 22.66 -1.87
CA LYS A 187 -15.15 22.06 -2.89
C LYS A 187 -13.70 21.69 -2.62
N ASN A 188 -13.01 22.18 -1.58
CA ASN A 188 -11.58 21.84 -1.45
C ASN A 188 -11.21 21.32 -0.04
N TYR A 189 -11.01 19.99 0.07
CA TYR A 189 -10.30 19.25 1.13
C TYR A 189 -10.96 19.00 2.51
N PHE A 190 -12.19 18.49 2.59
CA PHE A 190 -12.78 18.18 3.92
C PHE A 190 -13.44 16.81 4.01
N TYR A 191 -12.92 15.93 4.88
CA TYR A 191 -13.73 14.88 5.49
C TYR A 191 -14.57 15.55 6.58
N ARG A 192 -15.89 15.59 6.40
CA ARG A 192 -16.85 16.16 7.37
C ARG A 192 -16.96 15.35 8.67
N THR A 193 -16.23 14.25 8.80
CA THR A 193 -16.38 13.27 9.87
C THR A 193 -15.03 12.97 10.52
N ASN A 194 -15.06 12.57 11.79
CA ASN A 194 -13.90 12.04 12.51
C ASN A 194 -13.20 10.93 11.71
N PRO A 195 -11.88 10.70 11.92
CA PRO A 195 -11.18 9.60 11.27
C PRO A 195 -11.91 8.29 11.53
N GLN A 196 -12.05 7.48 10.49
CA GLN A 196 -12.80 6.22 10.59
C GLN A 196 -11.86 5.04 10.78
N LEU A 197 -12.28 4.10 11.62
CA LEU A 197 -11.60 2.81 11.69
C LEU A 197 -11.66 2.17 10.31
N ASN A 198 -10.56 1.56 9.91
CA ASN A 198 -10.42 0.93 8.62
C ASN A 198 -10.42 1.87 7.40
N GLN A 199 -10.10 3.14 7.60
CA GLN A 199 -9.96 4.10 6.52
C GLN A 199 -8.54 4.11 5.93
N PHE A 200 -8.43 4.10 4.60
CA PHE A 200 -7.18 4.43 3.91
C PHE A 200 -7.07 5.95 3.72
N LEU A 201 -5.95 6.53 4.14
CA LEU A 201 -5.66 7.95 3.99
C LEU A 201 -4.42 8.11 3.09
N LYS A 202 -4.51 8.99 2.10
CA LYS A 202 -3.36 9.37 1.26
C LYS A 202 -2.40 10.28 2.04
N ARG A 203 -1.15 10.39 1.59
CA ARG A 203 -0.24 11.42 2.08
C ARG A 203 -0.88 12.80 1.91
N GLY A 204 -0.85 13.63 2.95
CA GLY A 204 -1.42 14.98 2.87
C GLY A 204 -1.81 15.59 4.21
N LYS A 205 -2.47 16.74 4.13
CA LYS A 205 -3.04 17.43 5.29
C LYS A 205 -4.52 17.09 5.40
N TYR A 206 -4.95 16.77 6.61
CA TYR A 206 -6.34 16.42 6.92
C TYR A 206 -6.86 17.34 8.00
N SER A 207 -8.10 17.77 7.85
CA SER A 207 -8.84 18.52 8.87
C SER A 207 -10.09 17.74 9.24
N PHE A 208 -10.22 17.40 10.52
CA PHE A 208 -11.38 16.70 11.06
C PHE A 208 -12.25 17.68 11.84
N TYR A 209 -13.56 17.60 11.61
CA TYR A 209 -14.52 18.56 12.15
C TYR A 209 -15.43 17.89 13.17
N TYR A 210 -15.65 18.59 14.28
CA TYR A 210 -16.75 18.32 15.18
C TYR A 210 -17.68 19.55 15.23
N GLN A 211 -18.92 19.37 14.79
CA GLN A 211 -19.93 20.43 14.86
C GLN A 211 -20.42 20.57 16.30
N LEU A 212 -20.30 21.78 16.86
CA LEU A 212 -20.80 22.06 18.19
C LEU A 212 -22.33 22.16 18.18
N PRO A 213 -23.02 21.74 19.25
CA PRO A 213 -24.46 21.90 19.37
C PRO A 213 -24.84 23.38 19.24
N LEU A 214 -25.88 23.66 18.45
CA LEU A 214 -26.49 24.98 18.39
C LEU A 214 -27.11 25.30 19.75
N THR A 215 -26.66 26.38 20.37
CA THR A 215 -27.30 26.93 21.57
C THR A 215 -28.21 28.09 21.19
N PRO A 216 -29.34 28.31 21.88
CA PRO A 216 -30.40 29.23 21.45
C PRO A 216 -29.94 30.68 21.19
N SER A 217 -28.90 31.15 21.87
CA SER A 217 -28.31 32.48 21.68
C SER A 217 -27.46 32.63 20.40
N TRP A 218 -27.19 31.53 19.68
CA TRP A 218 -26.24 31.49 18.57
C TRP A 218 -26.89 31.28 17.20
N HIS A 219 -28.22 31.21 17.12
CA HIS A 219 -28.95 31.10 15.84
C HIS A 219 -28.64 32.24 14.85
N MET A 220 -28.16 33.41 15.33
CA MET A 220 -27.78 34.55 14.48
C MET A 220 -26.34 34.53 13.95
N PHE A 221 -25.45 33.64 14.44
CA PHE A 221 -24.00 33.75 14.21
C PHE A 221 -23.37 32.57 13.44
N GLY A 222 -24.19 31.71 12.84
CA GLY A 222 -23.73 30.56 12.05
C GLY A 222 -23.21 29.38 12.87
N GLN A 223 -22.99 28.25 12.20
CA GLN A 223 -22.62 26.99 12.86
C GLN A 223 -21.13 26.99 13.22
N ARG A 224 -20.80 26.69 14.49
CA ARG A 224 -19.42 26.55 14.97
C ARG A 224 -18.95 25.12 14.90
N SER A 225 -17.71 24.93 14.48
CA SER A 225 -17.05 23.62 14.43
C SER A 225 -15.64 23.69 15.01
N ILE A 226 -15.28 22.68 15.77
CA ILE A 226 -13.90 22.41 16.18
C ILE A 226 -13.20 21.72 15.01
N CYS A 227 -12.08 22.28 14.57
CA CYS A 227 -11.27 21.79 13.46
C CYS A 227 -9.93 21.31 14.00
N ARG A 228 -9.61 20.02 13.77
CA ARG A 228 -8.32 19.42 14.17
C ARG A 228 -7.53 19.04 12.93
N SER A 229 -6.36 19.65 12.78
CA SER A 229 -5.50 19.41 11.62
C SER A 229 -4.42 18.39 11.94
N VAL A 230 -4.20 17.45 11.03
CA VAL A 230 -3.09 16.51 11.07
C VAL A 230 -2.36 16.51 9.72
N THR A 231 -1.08 16.15 9.75
CA THR A 231 -0.28 15.96 8.53
C THR A 231 0.22 14.53 8.48
N LEU A 232 -0.06 13.84 7.38
CA LEU A 232 0.46 12.51 7.09
C LEU A 232 1.63 12.64 6.12
N SER A 233 2.80 12.16 6.54
CA SER A 233 4.00 12.11 5.69
C SER A 233 3.94 11.00 4.63
N GLN A 234 3.11 9.98 4.86
CA GLN A 234 2.92 8.83 3.98
C GLN A 234 1.43 8.47 3.90
N SER A 235 1.01 7.87 2.79
CA SER A 235 -0.29 7.20 2.71
C SER A 235 -0.31 6.00 3.65
N GLY A 236 -1.48 5.47 3.98
CA GLY A 236 -1.57 4.30 4.85
C GLY A 236 -2.96 4.12 5.45
N PHE A 237 -3.00 3.36 6.54
CA PHE A 237 -4.24 2.77 7.01
C PHE A 237 -4.52 3.04 8.48
N VAL A 238 -5.73 3.50 8.81
CA VAL A 238 -6.18 3.78 10.18
C VAL A 238 -6.59 2.48 10.87
N THR A 239 -5.84 2.09 11.90
CA THR A 239 -6.05 0.82 12.62
C THR A 239 -6.74 0.97 13.96
N LYS A 240 -6.72 2.18 14.55
CA LYS A 240 -7.37 2.45 15.83
C LYS A 240 -7.72 3.92 15.96
N ILE A 241 -8.89 4.22 16.49
CA ILE A 241 -9.26 5.59 16.86
C ILE A 241 -8.86 5.82 18.33
N VAL A 242 -8.03 6.83 18.58
CA VAL A 242 -7.54 7.19 19.92
C VAL A 242 -8.42 8.29 20.53
N MET A 243 -8.85 9.25 19.71
CA MET A 243 -9.80 10.27 20.09
C MET A 243 -11.21 9.69 20.08
N ASN A 244 -11.77 9.40 21.26
CA ASN A 244 -13.15 8.98 21.38
C ASN A 244 -14.13 10.15 21.20
N GLU A 245 -15.42 9.83 21.17
CA GLU A 245 -16.47 10.81 20.91
C GLU A 245 -16.47 11.96 21.94
N ASP A 246 -16.29 11.67 23.22
CA ASP A 246 -16.29 12.69 24.27
C ASP A 246 -15.11 13.66 24.13
N LYS A 247 -13.92 13.16 23.83
CA LYS A 247 -12.74 14.01 23.57
C LYS A 247 -12.97 14.90 22.35
N SER A 248 -13.65 14.40 21.32
CA SER A 248 -13.92 15.15 20.09
C SER A 248 -14.79 16.39 20.32
N LYS A 249 -15.62 16.39 21.37
CA LYS A 249 -16.51 17.49 21.78
C LYS A 249 -15.79 18.66 22.44
N THR A 250 -14.52 18.51 22.82
CA THR A 250 -13.78 19.49 23.62
C THR A 250 -12.72 20.23 22.81
N GLU A 251 -12.68 21.56 22.89
CA GLU A 251 -11.65 22.37 22.21
C GLU A 251 -10.24 22.16 22.80
N GLU A 252 -10.17 21.66 24.04
CA GLU A 252 -8.90 21.40 24.72
C GLU A 252 -8.14 20.21 24.12
N TYR A 253 -8.85 19.19 23.64
CA TYR A 253 -8.20 18.00 23.10
C TYR A 253 -7.52 18.28 21.76
N GLY A 254 -6.19 18.18 21.76
CA GLY A 254 -5.33 18.45 20.61
C GLY A 254 -4.42 19.66 20.78
N LYS A 255 -4.70 20.55 21.75
CA LYS A 255 -3.89 21.74 22.00
C LYS A 255 -2.48 21.42 22.51
N LYS A 256 -2.27 20.22 23.07
CA LYS A 256 -0.98 19.74 23.56
C LYS A 256 -0.33 18.72 22.62
N GLY A 257 -0.84 18.61 21.39
CA GLY A 257 -0.34 17.65 20.41
C GLY A 257 -0.76 16.22 20.70
N GLU A 258 -1.98 16.00 21.22
CA GLU A 258 -2.49 14.66 21.51
C GLU A 258 -2.68 13.81 20.24
N ALA A 259 -2.59 12.48 20.41
CA ALA A 259 -2.84 11.53 19.33
C ALA A 259 -4.33 11.46 18.97
N ILE A 260 -4.62 11.40 17.68
CA ILE A 260 -5.98 11.27 17.17
C ILE A 260 -6.33 9.83 16.77
N PHE A 261 -5.40 9.10 16.15
CA PHE A 261 -5.55 7.71 15.72
C PHE A 261 -4.20 7.01 15.59
N SER A 262 -4.23 5.68 15.59
CA SER A 262 -3.10 4.82 15.17
C SER A 262 -3.18 4.54 13.68
N PHE A 263 -2.01 4.44 13.06
CA PHE A 263 -1.85 4.37 11.62
C PHE A 263 -0.70 3.44 11.26
N ILE A 264 -0.90 2.57 10.27
CA ILE A 264 0.19 1.83 9.63
C ILE A 264 0.48 2.50 8.30
N ALA A 265 1.69 3.04 8.15
CA ALA A 265 2.11 3.70 6.93
C ALA A 265 2.31 2.69 5.79
N LEU A 266 1.95 3.10 4.58
CA LEU A 266 2.28 2.42 3.33
C LEU A 266 3.70 2.83 2.93
N PRO A 267 4.67 1.89 2.94
CA PRO A 267 6.01 2.16 2.45
C PRO A 267 6.00 2.68 1.00
N SER A 268 6.89 3.62 0.68
CA SER A 268 7.09 4.11 -0.69
C SER A 268 7.47 3.00 -1.67
N ALA A 269 8.10 1.94 -1.17
CA ALA A 269 8.42 0.73 -1.92
C ALA A 269 7.19 0.05 -2.53
N PHE A 270 5.99 0.25 -1.97
CA PHE A 270 4.76 -0.43 -2.39
C PHE A 270 3.85 0.47 -3.23
N ASN A 271 4.38 1.61 -3.70
CA ASN A 271 3.61 2.67 -4.34
C ASN A 271 2.82 2.23 -5.58
N ALA A 272 3.31 1.23 -6.33
CA ALA A 272 2.60 0.70 -7.51
C ALA A 272 1.16 0.28 -7.20
N TRP A 273 0.93 -0.18 -5.96
CA TRP A 273 -0.34 -0.72 -5.48
C TRP A 273 -1.21 0.33 -4.75
N ASN A 274 -0.77 1.58 -4.68
CA ASN A 274 -1.41 2.62 -3.89
C ASN A 274 -2.85 2.90 -4.34
N SER A 275 -3.12 2.93 -5.65
CA SER A 275 -4.47 3.10 -6.19
C SER A 275 -5.43 1.97 -5.78
N TYR A 276 -4.96 0.72 -5.72
CA TYR A 276 -5.75 -0.43 -5.26
C TYR A 276 -6.15 -0.34 -3.78
N PHE A 277 -5.31 0.26 -2.94
CA PHE A 277 -5.67 0.49 -1.54
C PHE A 277 -6.68 1.64 -1.36
N ALA A 278 -6.68 2.61 -2.28
CA ALA A 278 -7.59 3.74 -2.23
C ALA A 278 -9.02 3.38 -2.70
N GLU A 279 -9.15 2.48 -3.67
CA GLU A 279 -10.43 2.04 -4.23
C GLU A 279 -11.16 1.02 -3.35
N ASN A 280 -10.44 0.13 -2.67
CA ASN A 280 -11.04 -0.86 -1.75
C ASN A 280 -11.46 -0.29 -0.38
N ALA A 281 -11.42 1.04 -0.20
CA ALA A 281 -11.74 1.74 1.04
C ALA A 281 -13.05 2.54 0.99
N SER A 282 -13.79 2.47 -0.13
CA SER A 282 -15.12 3.09 -0.32
C SER A 282 -16.25 2.11 -0.05
#